data_AF-A0AB73IP21-F1
#
_entry.id   AF-A0AB73IP21-F1
#
_cell.length_a   1.000
_cell.length_b   1.000
_cell.length_c   1.000
_cell.angle_alpha   90.00
_cell.angle_beta   90.00
_cell.angle_gamma   90.00
#
_symmetry.space_group_name_H-M   'P 1'
#
loop_
_entity.id
_entity.type
_entity.pdbx_description
1 polymer ?
#
loop_
_entity_poly.entity_id
_entity_poly.type
_entity_poly.pdbx_seq_one_letter_code
_entity_poly.pdbx_strand_id
1 'polypeptide(L)'
;MGNIESFSTLPLQSIIPSYLYKQYSDDEDLQAFVDAFNSITQGYLTWYNQTPLGLYTSPNVTGPLLDWIGNGVYGIPRPVLSTQTSSTIAGYNTAPYNTVPYNGLSHSSSGTAEIASDDIYKRVMTWNLYRGDGQVFNMGWLKNRVNRFLNGANGSDYTVLDSPPSITVSGNVFTITSFQDANFTSLQECLNNGALAFPFQYTFSFVNIGFFNDGGVLWMTAPLNYPTSPAGLSAGSVWYNGGAVSVVPGVTPDPAAPPVFFGTITASGLLALGGGNLPLTNPGSTGQLWNNGGVISIA
;
A
#
# COMPACT_ATOMS: atom_id res chain seq x y z
N MET A 1 13.00 -14.64 -12.07
CA MET A 1 14.06 -14.41 -11.06
C MET A 1 15.39 -14.33 -11.77
N GLY A 2 15.80 -13.13 -12.18
CA GLY A 2 17.13 -12.88 -12.73
C GLY A 2 17.88 -12.00 -11.75
N ASN A 3 18.86 -12.56 -11.05
CA ASN A 3 19.77 -11.79 -10.19
C ASN A 3 20.66 -10.94 -11.11
N ILE A 4 20.26 -9.69 -11.34
CA ILE A 4 21.19 -8.67 -11.81
C ILE A 4 22.06 -8.33 -10.60
N GLU A 5 23.38 -8.48 -10.80
CA GLU A 5 24.49 -8.22 -9.86
C GLU A 5 25.06 -9.47 -9.15
N SER A 6 25.56 -10.43 -9.94
CA SER A 6 26.59 -11.36 -9.47
C SER A 6 27.94 -10.63 -9.45
N PHE A 7 28.28 -10.03 -8.32
CA PHE A 7 29.68 -9.72 -8.03
C PHE A 7 30.40 -11.05 -7.83
N SER A 8 31.41 -11.35 -8.67
CA SER A 8 32.19 -12.59 -8.60
C SER A 8 33.04 -12.71 -7.32
N THR A 9 32.99 -11.71 -6.45
CA THR A 9 33.65 -11.65 -5.15
C THR A 9 32.59 -11.58 -4.07
N LEU A 10 32.47 -12.66 -3.29
CA LEU A 10 31.66 -12.63 -2.08
C LEU A 10 32.26 -11.60 -1.11
N PRO A 11 31.43 -10.82 -0.39
CA PRO A 11 31.94 -9.92 0.64
C PRO A 11 32.64 -10.73 1.74
N LEU A 12 33.51 -10.07 2.50
CA LEU A 12 34.25 -10.70 3.59
C LEU A 12 33.28 -11.40 4.56
N GLN A 13 33.40 -12.71 4.73
CA GLN A 13 32.47 -13.51 5.54
C GLN A 13 32.92 -13.62 7.01
N SER A 14 34.22 -13.57 7.26
CA SER A 14 34.81 -13.69 8.59
C SER A 14 35.76 -12.54 8.88
N ILE A 15 35.77 -12.08 10.13
CA ILE A 15 36.73 -11.07 10.57
C ILE A 15 38.16 -11.60 10.55
N ILE A 16 39.13 -10.69 10.58
CA ILE A 16 40.49 -11.01 11.02
C ILE A 16 40.43 -11.04 12.55
N PRO A 17 40.64 -12.19 13.21
CA PRO A 17 40.50 -12.26 14.65
C PRO A 17 41.59 -11.45 15.34
N SER A 18 41.25 -10.86 16.47
CA SER A 18 42.23 -10.47 17.48
C SER A 18 42.77 -11.72 18.16
N TYR A 19 44.07 -11.71 18.48
CA TYR A 19 44.76 -12.82 19.14
C TYR A 19 45.58 -12.30 20.31
N LEU A 20 45.70 -13.11 21.37
CA LEU A 20 46.63 -12.86 22.45
C LEU A 20 48.03 -13.39 22.11
N TYR A 21 49.05 -12.77 22.70
CA TYR A 21 50.38 -13.36 22.71
C TYR A 21 50.37 -14.65 23.53
N LYS A 22 51.19 -15.63 23.11
CA LYS A 22 51.30 -16.95 23.75
C LYS A 22 51.61 -16.91 25.25
N GLN A 23 52.19 -15.81 25.73
CA GLN A 23 52.51 -15.61 27.15
C GLN A 23 51.27 -15.46 28.05
N TYR A 24 50.08 -15.21 27.47
CA TYR A 24 48.82 -15.02 28.19
C TYR A 24 47.81 -16.15 27.88
N SER A 25 48.27 -17.31 27.39
CA SER A 25 47.39 -18.43 27.05
C SER A 25 46.85 -19.19 28.26
N ASP A 26 47.39 -18.91 29.45
CA ASP A 26 46.99 -19.45 30.73
C ASP A 26 45.98 -18.55 31.48
N ASP A 27 45.82 -17.30 31.04
CA ASP A 27 44.87 -16.36 31.60
C ASP A 27 43.49 -16.52 30.93
N GLU A 28 42.51 -17.01 31.69
CA GLU A 28 41.14 -17.26 31.21
C GLU A 28 40.36 -15.97 30.97
N ASP A 29 40.59 -14.93 31.79
CA ASP A 29 39.88 -13.65 31.69
C ASP A 29 40.30 -12.89 30.42
N LEU A 30 41.59 -12.88 30.11
CA LEU A 30 42.10 -12.26 28.88
C LEU A 30 41.62 -13.00 27.63
N GLN A 31 41.57 -14.34 27.66
CA GLN A 31 41.03 -15.13 26.54
C GLN A 31 39.55 -14.82 26.33
N ALA A 32 38.76 -14.81 27.40
CA ALA A 32 37.35 -14.47 27.35
C ALA A 32 37.11 -13.05 26.78
N PHE A 33 37.96 -12.08 27.12
CA PHE A 33 37.90 -10.74 26.56
C PHE A 33 38.11 -10.72 25.04
N VAL A 34 39.14 -11.41 24.54
CA VAL A 34 39.43 -11.46 23.09
C VAL A 34 38.34 -12.21 22.33
N ASP A 35 37.80 -13.30 22.90
CA ASP A 35 36.69 -14.03 22.31
C ASP A 35 35.41 -13.17 22.23
N ALA A 36 35.11 -12.40 23.28
CA ALA A 36 33.99 -11.47 23.28
C ALA A 36 34.18 -10.37 22.21
N PHE A 37 35.38 -9.81 22.10
CA PHE A 37 35.70 -8.82 21.07
C PHE A 37 35.52 -9.39 19.65
N ASN A 38 36.03 -10.59 19.40
CA ASN A 38 35.91 -11.27 18.11
C ASN A 38 34.43 -11.57 17.79
N SER A 39 33.65 -12.00 18.77
CA SER A 39 32.21 -12.24 18.62
C SER A 39 31.44 -10.97 18.24
N ILE A 40 31.69 -9.85 18.94
CA ILE A 40 31.07 -8.54 18.64
C ILE A 40 31.47 -8.07 17.23
N THR A 41 32.75 -8.15 16.89
CA THR A 41 33.26 -7.71 15.59
C THR A 41 32.68 -8.56 14.44
N GLN A 42 32.53 -9.87 14.64
CA GLN A 42 31.86 -10.75 13.68
C GLN A 42 30.37 -10.39 13.53
N GLY A 43 29.72 -9.97 14.62
CA GLY A 43 28.37 -9.42 14.60
C GLY A 43 28.25 -8.18 13.70
N TYR A 44 29.17 -7.22 13.81
CA TYR A 44 29.18 -6.03 12.95
C TYR A 44 29.40 -6.35 11.47
N LEU A 45 30.33 -7.26 11.16
CA LEU A 45 30.57 -7.71 9.79
C LEU A 45 29.33 -8.39 9.20
N THR A 46 28.67 -9.24 10.00
CA THR A 46 27.44 -9.94 9.61
C THR A 46 26.32 -8.94 9.31
N TRP A 47 26.13 -7.94 10.19
CA TRP A 47 25.14 -6.89 9.99
C TRP A 47 25.40 -6.07 8.71
N TYR A 48 26.67 -5.70 8.47
CA TYR A 48 27.06 -4.93 7.29
C TYR A 48 26.76 -5.69 6.00
N ASN A 49 27.09 -6.98 5.96
CA ASN A 49 26.80 -7.84 4.80
C ASN A 49 25.29 -8.03 4.55
N GLN A 50 24.47 -7.98 5.59
CA GLN A 50 23.01 -8.11 5.51
C GLN A 50 22.28 -6.78 5.26
N THR A 51 22.96 -5.64 5.41
CA THR A 51 22.36 -4.30 5.34
C THR A 51 23.11 -3.40 4.37
N PRO A 52 23.13 -3.72 3.06
CA PRO A 52 23.74 -2.85 2.06
C PRO A 52 22.97 -1.52 2.00
N LEU A 53 23.63 -0.42 2.41
CA LEU A 53 22.99 0.90 2.57
C LEU A 53 22.41 1.47 1.26
N GLY A 54 22.93 1.06 0.11
CA GLY A 54 22.40 1.44 -1.21
C GLY A 54 21.06 0.77 -1.55
N LEU A 55 20.72 -0.34 -0.89
CA LEU A 55 19.46 -1.07 -1.07
C LEU A 55 18.47 -0.70 0.04
N TYR A 56 17.95 0.52 -0.01
CA TYR A 56 16.98 1.04 0.95
C TYR A 56 15.65 0.25 0.99
N THR A 57 15.37 -0.57 -0.02
CA THR A 57 14.20 -1.47 -0.07
C THR A 57 14.37 -2.71 0.83
N SER A 58 15.57 -2.97 1.35
CA SER A 58 15.84 -4.09 2.26
C SER A 58 14.96 -4.02 3.51
N PRO A 59 14.46 -5.16 4.02
CA PRO A 59 13.70 -5.20 5.28
C PRO A 59 14.54 -4.82 6.50
N ASN A 60 15.87 -4.88 6.42
CA ASN A 60 16.79 -4.51 7.50
C ASN A 60 17.01 -2.99 7.61
N VAL A 61 16.57 -2.21 6.62
CA VAL A 61 16.68 -0.75 6.59
C VAL A 61 15.34 -0.15 7.02
N THR A 62 15.21 0.24 8.28
CA THR A 62 13.96 0.75 8.87
C THR A 62 14.21 1.92 9.84
N GLY A 63 13.15 2.67 10.13
CA GLY A 63 13.14 3.75 11.11
C GLY A 63 14.23 4.81 10.87
N PRO A 64 14.98 5.21 11.93
CA PRO A 64 15.99 6.26 11.82
C PRO A 64 17.12 5.96 10.82
N LEU A 65 17.46 4.68 10.61
CA LEU A 65 18.46 4.30 9.60
C LEU A 65 17.95 4.61 8.19
N LEU A 66 16.68 4.31 7.91
CA LEU A 66 16.05 4.65 6.64
C LEU A 66 15.98 6.17 6.43
N ASP A 67 15.68 6.94 7.49
CA ASP A 67 15.66 8.41 7.42
C ASP A 67 17.05 8.99 7.14
N TRP A 68 18.08 8.44 7.78
CA TRP A 68 19.46 8.84 7.53
C TRP A 68 19.89 8.51 6.10
N ILE A 69 19.52 7.34 5.57
CA ILE A 69 19.82 6.97 4.18
C ILE A 69 19.06 7.88 3.22
N GLY A 70 17.73 7.98 3.35
CA GLY A 70 16.89 8.70 2.40
C GLY A 70 17.16 10.20 2.40
N ASN A 71 17.19 10.85 3.57
CA ASN A 71 17.44 12.28 3.67
C ASN A 71 18.95 12.60 3.55
N GLY A 72 19.81 11.83 4.23
CA GLY A 72 21.25 12.12 4.28
C GLY A 72 22.00 11.78 3.01
N VAL A 73 21.72 10.62 2.39
CA VAL A 73 22.43 10.18 1.17
C VAL A 73 21.72 10.64 -0.09
N TYR A 74 20.39 10.52 -0.14
CA TYR A 74 19.61 10.81 -1.35
C TYR A 74 18.91 12.18 -1.36
N GLY A 75 18.91 12.91 -0.24
CA GLY A 75 18.24 14.22 -0.15
C GLY A 75 16.71 14.16 -0.26
N ILE A 76 16.11 12.99 -0.02
CA ILE A 76 14.65 12.79 -0.09
C ILE A 76 14.14 12.68 1.35
N PRO A 77 13.52 13.73 1.92
CA PRO A 77 12.98 13.67 3.27
C PRO A 77 11.74 12.76 3.33
N ARG A 78 11.47 12.19 4.51
CA ARG A 78 10.24 11.44 4.75
C ARG A 78 9.02 12.36 4.60
N PRO A 79 8.04 12.01 3.75
CA PRO A 79 6.88 12.85 3.57
C PRO A 79 5.97 12.81 4.79
N VAL A 80 5.29 13.93 5.02
CA VAL A 80 4.14 13.99 5.92
C VAL A 80 2.90 13.77 5.08
N LEU A 81 2.11 12.79 5.47
CA LEU A 81 0.81 12.47 4.91
C LEU A 81 -0.22 13.33 5.64
N SER A 82 -1.03 14.07 4.90
CA SER A 82 -2.06 14.91 5.49
C SER A 82 -3.36 14.68 4.75
N THR A 83 -4.33 14.13 5.48
CA THR A 83 -5.71 14.10 5.02
C THR A 83 -6.33 15.43 5.40
N GLN A 84 -6.80 16.23 4.43
CA GLN A 84 -7.67 17.36 4.71
C GLN A 84 -9.07 16.99 4.25
N THR A 85 -10.01 16.85 5.20
CA THR A 85 -11.43 16.76 4.88
C THR A 85 -12.04 18.14 5.13
N SER A 86 -12.42 18.82 4.06
CA SER A 86 -13.16 20.08 4.15
C SER A 86 -14.63 19.80 3.85
N SER A 87 -15.51 20.13 4.79
CA SER A 87 -16.95 20.16 4.53
C SER A 87 -17.41 21.62 4.55
N THR A 88 -18.07 22.02 3.46
CA THR A 88 -18.75 23.31 3.36
C THR A 88 -20.23 23.05 3.38
N ILE A 89 -20.91 23.46 4.44
CA ILE A 89 -22.37 23.40 4.51
C ILE A 89 -22.89 24.75 3.98
N ALA A 90 -23.47 24.72 2.79
CA ALA A 90 -24.14 25.86 2.18
C ALA A 90 -25.44 25.39 1.48
N GLY A 91 -26.58 25.99 1.82
CA GLY A 91 -27.87 25.67 1.19
C GLY A 91 -29.07 25.80 2.15
N TYR A 92 -30.22 26.16 1.58
CA TYR A 92 -31.51 26.14 2.29
C TYR A 92 -31.90 24.68 2.58
N ASN A 93 -32.23 24.37 3.84
CA ASN A 93 -32.63 23.03 4.32
C ASN A 93 -31.51 21.97 4.49
N THR A 94 -30.22 22.36 4.52
CA THR A 94 -29.08 21.43 4.73
C THR A 94 -28.71 21.19 6.20
N ALA A 95 -29.15 22.07 7.12
CA ALA A 95 -28.94 21.94 8.57
C ALA A 95 -30.23 22.24 9.33
N PRO A 96 -30.46 21.69 10.55
CA PRO A 96 -31.62 22.00 11.37
C PRO A 96 -31.73 23.51 11.63
N TYR A 97 -32.97 24.02 11.70
CA TYR A 97 -33.20 25.44 12.00
C TYR A 97 -32.47 25.88 13.29
N ASN A 98 -31.87 27.08 13.27
CA ASN A 98 -31.14 27.70 14.39
C ASN A 98 -29.76 27.08 14.74
N THR A 99 -29.11 26.36 13.82
CA THR A 99 -27.75 25.79 14.01
C THR A 99 -26.63 26.57 13.32
N VAL A 100 -26.94 27.39 12.32
CA VAL A 100 -25.99 28.25 11.60
C VAL A 100 -26.58 29.67 11.54
N PRO A 101 -25.79 30.74 11.80
CA PRO A 101 -26.29 32.13 11.74
C PRO A 101 -26.90 32.48 10.38
N TYR A 102 -27.85 33.41 10.35
CA TYR A 102 -28.40 33.94 9.08
C TYR A 102 -27.29 34.58 8.25
N ASN A 103 -27.12 34.15 7.00
CA ASN A 103 -25.98 34.50 6.13
C ASN A 103 -24.59 34.04 6.67
N GLY A 104 -24.57 33.04 7.57
CA GLY A 104 -23.35 32.43 8.09
C GLY A 104 -22.90 31.25 7.23
N LEU A 105 -21.59 31.18 6.96
CA LEU A 105 -20.93 30.02 6.37
C LEU A 105 -20.27 29.22 7.49
N SER A 106 -20.59 27.93 7.61
CA SER A 106 -19.87 27.01 8.49
C SER A 106 -18.82 26.27 7.67
N HIS A 107 -17.56 26.61 7.91
CA HIS A 107 -16.41 25.93 7.34
C HIS A 107 -15.74 25.09 8.43
N SER A 108 -15.85 23.76 8.32
CA SER A 108 -15.06 22.84 9.14
C SER A 108 -14.01 22.17 8.27
N SER A 109 -12.75 22.43 8.60
CA SER A 109 -11.59 21.71 8.06
C SER A 109 -11.01 20.89 9.19
N SER A 110 -11.12 19.57 9.09
CA SER A 110 -10.42 18.64 9.99
C SER A 110 -9.39 17.89 9.18
N GLY A 111 -8.17 17.82 9.69
CA GLY A 111 -7.12 17.03 9.07
C GLY A 111 -6.17 16.45 10.09
N THR A 112 -5.73 15.24 9.83
CA THR A 112 -4.64 14.59 10.56
C THR A 112 -3.39 14.66 9.71
N ALA A 113 -2.29 15.10 10.30
CA ALA A 113 -0.97 15.02 9.69
C ALA A 113 -0.21 13.89 10.39
N GLU A 114 0.20 12.89 9.63
CA GLU A 114 0.97 11.75 10.11
C GLU A 114 2.27 11.63 9.31
N ILE A 115 3.34 11.25 9.98
CA ILE A 115 4.60 10.93 9.31
C ILE A 115 4.40 9.62 8.52
N ALA A 116 4.81 9.59 7.25
CA ALA A 116 4.66 8.39 6.43
C ALA A 116 5.33 7.17 7.07
N SER A 117 4.71 6.00 6.94
CA SER A 117 5.32 4.73 7.36
C SER A 117 6.58 4.41 6.56
N ASP A 118 7.43 3.50 7.07
CA ASP A 118 8.64 3.06 6.37
C ASP A 118 8.33 2.48 4.99
N ASP A 119 7.21 1.77 4.85
CA ASP A 119 6.75 1.22 3.58
C ASP A 119 6.46 2.33 2.56
N ILE A 120 5.66 3.33 2.95
CA ILE A 120 5.34 4.47 2.08
C ILE A 120 6.59 5.28 1.74
N TYR A 121 7.48 5.49 2.70
CA TYR A 121 8.71 6.23 2.45
C TYR A 121 9.62 5.52 1.43
N LYS A 122 9.78 4.20 1.53
CA LYS A 122 10.52 3.42 0.52
C LYS A 122 9.86 3.47 -0.85
N ARG A 123 8.53 3.48 -0.93
CA ARG A 123 7.80 3.64 -2.21
C ARG A 123 8.04 5.01 -2.83
N VAL A 124 8.07 6.07 -2.02
CA VAL A 124 8.41 7.44 -2.46
C VAL A 124 9.84 7.51 -2.98
N MET A 125 10.80 6.93 -2.25
CA MET A 125 12.20 6.84 -2.73
C MET A 125 12.29 6.07 -4.05
N THR A 126 11.59 4.94 -4.16
CA THR A 126 11.55 4.14 -5.40
C THR A 126 10.96 4.93 -6.56
N TRP A 127 9.90 5.70 -6.33
CA TRP A 127 9.33 6.59 -7.34
C TRP A 127 10.34 7.62 -7.85
N ASN A 128 11.24 8.12 -7.01
CA ASN A 128 12.20 9.15 -7.41
C ASN A 128 13.50 8.55 -7.98
N LEU A 129 13.94 7.39 -7.48
CA LEU A 129 15.27 6.84 -7.75
C LEU A 129 15.28 5.65 -8.72
N TYR A 130 14.16 4.96 -8.92
CA TYR A 130 14.12 3.74 -9.73
C TYR A 130 14.51 4.03 -11.18
N ARG A 131 15.54 3.32 -11.66
CA ARG A 131 16.17 3.55 -12.98
C ARG A 131 15.62 2.65 -14.09
N GLY A 132 14.95 1.54 -13.76
CA GLY A 132 14.49 0.55 -14.73
C GLY A 132 13.48 1.07 -15.76
N ASP A 133 12.73 2.14 -15.45
CA ASP A 133 11.78 2.78 -16.38
C ASP A 133 12.42 3.83 -17.29
N GLY A 134 13.68 4.19 -17.05
CA GLY A 134 14.29 5.39 -17.60
C GLY A 134 13.76 6.69 -16.98
N GLN A 135 14.19 7.82 -17.56
CA GLN A 135 13.84 9.18 -17.10
C GLN A 135 12.88 9.92 -18.04
N VAL A 136 12.60 9.36 -19.22
CA VAL A 136 11.71 9.99 -20.19
C VAL A 136 10.26 9.71 -19.80
N PHE A 137 9.51 10.77 -19.58
CA PHE A 137 8.09 10.66 -19.29
C PHE A 137 7.32 10.10 -20.50
N ASN A 138 6.61 9.00 -20.29
CA ASN A 138 5.69 8.40 -21.24
C ASN A 138 4.57 7.65 -20.47
N MET A 139 3.52 7.21 -21.17
CA MET A 139 2.41 6.50 -20.53
C MET A 139 2.85 5.21 -19.82
N GLY A 140 3.80 4.46 -20.40
CA GLY A 140 4.36 3.26 -19.79
C GLY A 140 5.10 3.57 -18.49
N TRP A 141 5.94 4.62 -18.48
CA TRP A 141 6.63 5.10 -17.30
C TRP A 141 5.67 5.39 -16.14
N LEU A 142 4.55 6.08 -16.43
CA LEU A 142 3.57 6.41 -15.42
C LEU A 142 2.85 5.15 -14.91
N LYS A 143 2.38 4.29 -15.82
CA LYS A 143 1.72 3.03 -15.44
C LYS A 143 2.60 2.16 -14.56
N ASN A 144 3.87 1.99 -14.95
CA ASN A 144 4.82 1.19 -14.20
C ASN A 144 5.05 1.75 -12.79
N ARG A 145 5.26 3.06 -12.66
CA ARG A 145 5.51 3.70 -11.36
C ARG A 145 4.30 3.67 -10.45
N VAL A 146 3.11 3.95 -10.97
CA VAL A 146 1.88 3.86 -10.17
C VAL A 146 1.66 2.41 -9.74
N ASN A 147 1.80 1.44 -10.64
CA ASN A 147 1.69 0.02 -10.30
C ASN A 147 2.69 -0.40 -9.21
N ARG A 148 3.95 0.02 -9.31
CA ARG A 148 4.97 -0.22 -8.28
C ARG A 148 4.62 0.46 -6.95
N PHE A 149 4.13 1.68 -6.99
CA PHE A 149 3.73 2.38 -5.77
C PHE A 149 2.55 1.68 -5.08
N LEU A 150 1.59 1.13 -5.82
CA LEU A 150 0.44 0.45 -5.21
C LEU A 150 0.80 -0.97 -4.74
N ASN A 151 1.46 -1.74 -5.58
CA ASN A 151 1.63 -3.19 -5.39
C ASN A 151 3.02 -3.59 -4.88
N GLY A 152 4.05 -2.75 -5.06
CA GLY A 152 5.43 -3.02 -4.65
C GLY A 152 5.68 -2.76 -3.17
N ALA A 153 5.53 -3.81 -2.35
CA ALA A 153 5.83 -3.78 -0.92
C ALA A 153 7.25 -3.26 -0.65
N ASN A 154 7.41 -2.35 0.29
CA ASN A 154 8.66 -1.68 0.64
C ASN A 154 9.38 -1.03 -0.55
N GLY A 155 8.64 -0.57 -1.58
CA GLY A 155 9.22 -0.02 -2.80
C GLY A 155 9.94 -1.06 -3.66
N SER A 156 9.66 -2.36 -3.46
CA SER A 156 10.19 -3.41 -4.31
C SER A 156 9.69 -3.28 -5.75
N ASP A 157 10.46 -3.84 -6.69
CA ASP A 157 10.02 -3.92 -8.07
C ASP A 157 8.86 -4.90 -8.20
N TYR A 158 7.77 -4.43 -8.79
CA TYR A 158 6.57 -5.20 -8.99
C TYR A 158 6.28 -5.29 -10.48
N THR A 159 6.21 -6.51 -10.99
CA THR A 159 5.89 -6.76 -12.39
C THR A 159 4.52 -6.19 -12.72
N VAL A 160 4.40 -5.53 -13.87
CA VAL A 160 3.11 -5.06 -14.38
C VAL A 160 2.28 -6.27 -14.77
N LEU A 161 1.45 -6.73 -13.84
CA LEU A 161 0.39 -7.71 -14.07
C LEU A 161 -0.91 -6.95 -14.35
N ASP A 162 -1.92 -7.61 -14.95
CA ASP A 162 -3.27 -7.09 -15.19
C ASP A 162 -4.04 -6.86 -13.88
N SER A 163 -3.49 -6.00 -13.03
CA SER A 163 -4.03 -5.53 -11.76
C SER A 163 -4.05 -4.00 -11.84
N PRO A 164 -4.98 -3.34 -11.13
CA PRO A 164 -5.12 -1.90 -11.20
C PRO A 164 -3.80 -1.18 -10.91
N PRO A 165 -3.57 -0.02 -11.55
CA PRO A 165 -4.58 1.01 -11.84
C PRO A 165 -4.88 1.27 -13.33
N SER A 166 -6.09 1.78 -13.60
CA SER A 166 -6.46 2.35 -14.89
C SER A 166 -6.04 3.82 -14.95
N ILE A 167 -5.44 4.25 -16.06
CA ILE A 167 -5.01 5.63 -16.27
C ILE A 167 -5.62 6.13 -17.57
N THR A 168 -6.41 7.20 -17.48
CA THR A 168 -6.98 7.91 -18.62
C THR A 168 -6.42 9.33 -18.69
N VAL A 169 -6.38 9.91 -19.89
CA VAL A 169 -5.82 11.26 -20.12
C VAL A 169 -6.85 12.11 -20.82
N SER A 170 -7.04 13.33 -20.30
CA SER A 170 -7.82 14.37 -20.95
C SER A 170 -7.05 15.69 -20.89
N GLY A 171 -6.51 16.12 -22.04
CA GLY A 171 -5.61 17.27 -22.10
C GLY A 171 -4.36 17.05 -21.25
N ASN A 172 -4.18 17.90 -20.23
CA ASN A 172 -3.03 17.84 -19.30
C ASN A 172 -3.35 17.09 -17.99
N VAL A 173 -4.55 16.50 -17.87
CA VAL A 173 -5.01 15.82 -16.65
C VAL A 173 -4.89 14.31 -16.83
N PHE A 174 -4.11 13.67 -15.95
CA PHE A 174 -4.03 12.21 -15.83
C PHE A 174 -4.97 11.76 -14.72
N THR A 175 -6.01 11.00 -15.09
CA THR A 175 -6.95 10.44 -14.12
C THR A 175 -6.55 9.01 -13.80
N ILE A 176 -6.16 8.77 -12.55
CA ILE A 176 -5.80 7.45 -12.03
C ILE A 176 -7.03 6.88 -11.30
N THR A 177 -7.48 5.72 -11.73
CA THR A 177 -8.58 4.97 -11.11
C THR A 177 -8.05 3.67 -10.53
N SER A 178 -8.27 3.47 -9.24
CA SER A 178 -7.89 2.24 -8.53
C SER A 178 -8.92 1.90 -7.46
N PHE A 179 -8.81 0.70 -6.90
CA PHE A 179 -9.54 0.38 -5.67
C PHE A 179 -9.11 1.29 -4.53
N GLN A 180 -10.05 1.65 -3.67
CA GLN A 180 -9.75 2.39 -2.45
C GLN A 180 -8.96 1.48 -1.50
N ASP A 181 -7.70 1.82 -1.30
CA ASP A 181 -6.80 1.21 -0.34
C ASP A 181 -5.88 2.27 0.30
N ALA A 182 -5.16 1.88 1.35
CA ALA A 182 -4.27 2.78 2.08
C ALA A 182 -3.10 3.28 1.19
N ASN A 183 -2.63 2.45 0.24
CA ASN A 183 -1.51 2.78 -0.64
C ASN A 183 -1.92 3.81 -1.69
N PHE A 184 -3.13 3.71 -2.24
CA PHE A 184 -3.71 4.60 -3.23
C PHE A 184 -4.06 5.95 -2.60
N THR A 185 -4.57 5.94 -1.37
CA THR A 185 -4.76 7.16 -0.57
C THR A 185 -3.41 7.84 -0.30
N SER A 186 -2.40 7.08 0.11
CA SER A 186 -1.03 7.60 0.34
C SER A 186 -0.40 8.13 -0.95
N LEU A 187 -0.64 7.50 -2.10
CA LEU A 187 -0.17 7.97 -3.41
C LEU A 187 -0.76 9.35 -3.73
N GLN A 188 -2.07 9.51 -3.55
CA GLN A 188 -2.77 10.76 -3.77
C GLN A 188 -2.16 11.89 -2.91
N GLU A 189 -1.94 11.63 -1.63
CA GLU A 189 -1.33 12.60 -0.72
C GLU A 189 0.12 12.92 -1.08
N CYS A 190 0.92 11.92 -1.43
CA CYS A 190 2.31 12.12 -1.82
C CYS A 190 2.43 12.95 -3.11
N LEU A 191 1.53 12.77 -4.07
CA LEU A 191 1.46 13.58 -5.29
C LEU A 191 1.00 15.02 -4.99
N ASN A 192 -0.02 15.19 -4.14
CA ASN A 192 -0.51 16.50 -3.73
C ASN A 192 0.53 17.31 -2.93
N ASN A 193 1.35 16.63 -2.12
CA ASN A 193 2.41 17.24 -1.33
C ASN A 193 3.72 17.43 -2.11
N GLY A 194 3.76 17.04 -3.40
CA GLY A 194 4.94 17.18 -4.25
C GLY A 194 6.12 16.27 -3.88
N ALA A 195 5.88 15.21 -3.10
CA ALA A 195 6.92 14.26 -2.70
C ALA A 195 7.36 13.33 -3.85
N LEU A 196 6.50 13.16 -4.86
CA LEU A 196 6.72 12.30 -6.01
C LEU A 196 7.06 13.15 -7.24
N ALA A 197 8.26 12.95 -7.78
CA ALA A 197 8.73 13.69 -8.95
C ALA A 197 7.87 13.37 -10.18
N PHE A 198 7.35 14.42 -10.81
CA PHE A 198 6.50 14.33 -11.99
C PHE A 198 6.60 15.62 -12.81
N PRO A 199 6.41 15.60 -14.15
CA PRO A 199 6.50 16.82 -14.95
C PRO A 199 5.44 17.85 -14.53
N PHE A 200 5.90 19.06 -14.22
CA PHE A 200 5.06 20.16 -13.71
C PHE A 200 3.94 20.63 -14.66
N GLN A 201 4.01 20.24 -15.94
CA GLN A 201 3.03 20.62 -16.97
C GLN A 201 1.71 19.85 -16.85
N TYR A 202 1.70 18.76 -16.10
CA TYR A 202 0.60 17.84 -15.99
C TYR A 202 0.03 17.83 -14.56
N THR A 203 -1.24 17.50 -14.45
CA THR A 203 -1.94 17.40 -13.16
C THR A 203 -2.60 16.04 -13.00
N PHE A 204 -2.78 15.61 -11.76
CA PHE A 204 -3.47 14.36 -11.45
C PHE A 204 -4.91 14.59 -11.00
N SER A 205 -5.77 13.63 -11.35
CA SER A 205 -7.08 13.43 -10.77
C SER A 205 -7.17 11.99 -10.29
N PHE A 206 -7.85 11.76 -9.17
CA PHE A 206 -7.96 10.44 -8.55
C PHE A 206 -9.41 10.01 -8.46
N VAL A 207 -9.69 8.77 -8.84
CA VAL A 207 -11.00 8.14 -8.70
C VAL A 207 -10.84 6.90 -7.84
N ASN A 208 -11.34 7.00 -6.61
CA ASN A 208 -11.36 5.91 -5.63
C ASN A 208 -12.58 5.02 -5.86
N ILE A 209 -12.35 3.76 -6.20
CA ILE A 209 -13.41 2.75 -6.34
C ILE A 209 -13.46 1.92 -5.06
N GLY A 210 -14.50 2.14 -4.25
CA GLY A 210 -14.72 1.43 -3.00
C GLY A 210 -16.14 0.88 -2.90
N PHE A 211 -16.38 0.11 -1.84
CA PHE A 211 -17.72 -0.31 -1.48
C PHE A 211 -18.45 0.78 -0.71
N PHE A 212 -19.75 0.90 -0.95
CA PHE A 212 -20.66 1.62 -0.07
C PHE A 212 -21.98 0.85 0.05
N ASN A 213 -22.76 1.23 1.06
CA ASN A 213 -24.02 0.60 1.40
C ASN A 213 -25.15 1.35 0.70
N ASP A 214 -25.81 0.70 -0.25
CA ASP A 214 -27.02 1.19 -0.91
C ASP A 214 -28.24 0.39 -0.41
N GLY A 215 -28.89 0.89 0.63
CA GLY A 215 -30.12 0.28 1.16
C GLY A 215 -29.97 -1.18 1.65
N GLY A 216 -28.78 -1.58 2.12
CA GLY A 216 -28.48 -2.95 2.55
C GLY A 216 -27.85 -3.83 1.46
N VAL A 217 -27.57 -3.28 0.27
CA VAL A 217 -26.84 -3.96 -0.80
C VAL A 217 -25.42 -3.40 -0.91
N LEU A 218 -24.44 -4.28 -1.11
CA LEU A 218 -23.06 -3.89 -1.38
C LEU A 218 -22.96 -3.38 -2.82
N TRP A 219 -22.60 -2.11 -3.00
CA TRP A 219 -22.52 -1.48 -4.33
C TRP A 219 -21.14 -0.84 -4.56
N MET A 220 -20.78 -0.68 -5.83
CA MET A 220 -19.49 -0.14 -6.29
C MET A 220 -19.67 0.75 -7.53
N THR A 221 -18.95 1.87 -7.62
CA THR A 221 -19.22 2.91 -8.64
C THR A 221 -18.76 2.56 -10.05
N ALA A 222 -17.82 1.64 -10.17
CA ALA A 222 -17.35 1.10 -11.44
C ALA A 222 -16.79 -0.31 -11.23
N PRO A 223 -16.82 -1.19 -12.24
CA PRO A 223 -16.34 -2.57 -12.12
C PRO A 223 -14.82 -2.67 -11.89
N LEU A 224 -14.03 -1.78 -12.49
CA LEU A 224 -12.57 -1.91 -12.57
C LEU A 224 -12.17 -3.33 -13.05
N ASN A 225 -11.58 -4.16 -12.20
CA ASN A 225 -11.18 -5.55 -12.50
C ASN A 225 -12.28 -6.59 -12.19
N TYR A 226 -13.42 -6.19 -11.62
CA TYR A 226 -14.54 -7.12 -11.43
C TYR A 226 -15.08 -7.57 -12.78
N PRO A 227 -15.32 -8.89 -12.97
CA PRO A 227 -16.05 -9.37 -14.13
C PRO A 227 -17.42 -8.68 -14.22
N THR A 228 -17.83 -8.29 -15.43
CA THR A 228 -19.13 -7.63 -15.65
C THR A 228 -20.24 -8.59 -16.08
N SER A 229 -19.93 -9.90 -16.15
CA SER A 229 -20.85 -10.97 -16.47
C SER A 229 -20.51 -12.21 -15.65
N PRO A 230 -21.51 -12.97 -15.16
CA PRO A 230 -21.28 -14.24 -14.46
C PRO A 230 -20.92 -15.38 -15.41
N ALA A 231 -21.07 -15.20 -16.73
CA ALA A 231 -20.83 -16.25 -17.71
C ALA A 231 -19.36 -16.68 -17.73
N GLY A 232 -19.11 -17.98 -17.54
CA GLY A 232 -17.76 -18.55 -17.53
C GLY A 232 -17.00 -18.43 -16.21
N LEU A 233 -17.61 -17.82 -15.19
CA LEU A 233 -17.05 -17.78 -13.84
C LEU A 233 -17.41 -19.04 -13.04
N SER A 234 -16.51 -19.45 -12.15
CA SER A 234 -16.78 -20.52 -11.20
C SER A 234 -17.82 -20.11 -10.14
N ALA A 235 -18.51 -21.08 -9.57
CA ALA A 235 -19.38 -20.84 -8.42
C ALA A 235 -18.58 -20.20 -7.26
N GLY A 236 -19.18 -19.22 -6.59
CA GLY A 236 -18.54 -18.45 -5.52
C GLY A 236 -17.71 -17.26 -5.99
N SER A 237 -17.46 -17.11 -7.30
CA SER A 237 -16.81 -15.91 -7.85
C SER A 237 -17.70 -14.67 -7.68
N VAL A 238 -17.07 -13.53 -7.40
CA VAL A 238 -17.75 -12.24 -7.35
C VAL A 238 -17.72 -11.54 -8.70
N TRP A 239 -18.76 -10.78 -9.00
CA TRP A 239 -18.89 -10.03 -10.25
C TRP A 239 -19.70 -8.75 -10.05
N TYR A 240 -19.51 -7.80 -10.96
CA TYR A 240 -20.16 -6.50 -10.96
C TYR A 240 -21.44 -6.53 -11.80
N ASN A 241 -22.58 -6.30 -11.15
CA ASN A 241 -23.91 -6.32 -11.74
C ASN A 241 -24.51 -4.92 -11.83
N GLY A 242 -23.93 -4.07 -12.69
CA GLY A 242 -24.48 -2.73 -12.96
C GLY A 242 -24.51 -1.80 -11.74
N GLY A 243 -23.68 -2.07 -10.74
CA GLY A 243 -23.58 -1.30 -9.50
C GLY A 243 -23.56 -2.22 -8.28
N ALA A 244 -24.47 -3.18 -8.23
CA ALA A 244 -24.50 -4.19 -7.16
C ALA A 244 -23.38 -5.21 -7.33
N VAL A 245 -22.78 -5.63 -6.22
CA VAL A 245 -21.82 -6.74 -6.21
C VAL A 245 -22.56 -8.05 -6.02
N SER A 246 -22.32 -8.99 -6.91
CA SER A 246 -23.03 -10.27 -6.97
C SER A 246 -22.07 -11.46 -6.88
N VAL A 247 -22.61 -12.62 -6.50
CA VAL A 247 -21.88 -13.89 -6.37
C VAL A 247 -22.49 -14.90 -7.33
N VAL A 248 -21.65 -15.66 -8.01
CA VAL A 248 -22.10 -16.80 -8.83
C VAL A 248 -22.60 -17.91 -7.87
N PRO A 249 -23.86 -18.34 -7.98
CA PRO A 249 -24.41 -19.36 -7.08
C PRO A 249 -23.74 -20.73 -7.30
N GLY A 250 -23.88 -21.63 -6.32
CA GLY A 250 -23.44 -23.03 -6.43
C GLY A 250 -22.37 -23.48 -5.44
N VAL A 251 -22.02 -22.63 -4.46
CA VAL A 251 -21.14 -22.99 -3.33
C VAL A 251 -21.98 -23.09 -2.07
N THR A 252 -21.76 -24.16 -1.30
CA THR A 252 -22.25 -24.27 0.08
C THR A 252 -21.21 -23.62 1.00
N PRO A 253 -21.56 -22.55 1.73
CA PRO A 253 -20.60 -21.87 2.60
C PRO A 253 -20.04 -22.79 3.68
N ASP A 254 -18.73 -22.70 3.94
CA ASP A 254 -18.12 -23.33 5.11
C ASP A 254 -18.51 -22.57 6.40
N PRO A 255 -19.22 -23.20 7.36
CA PRO A 255 -19.60 -22.56 8.61
C PRO A 255 -18.40 -22.14 9.49
N ALA A 256 -17.22 -22.70 9.26
CA ALA A 256 -15.99 -22.34 9.97
C ALA A 256 -15.23 -21.17 9.32
N ALA A 257 -15.66 -20.71 8.14
CA ALA A 257 -15.02 -19.59 7.47
C ALA A 257 -15.17 -18.30 8.31
N PRO A 258 -14.13 -17.46 8.42
CA PRO A 258 -14.22 -16.19 9.12
C PRO A 258 -15.31 -15.28 8.51
N PRO A 259 -16.13 -14.60 9.34
CA PRO A 259 -17.11 -13.66 8.85
C PRO A 259 -16.46 -12.45 8.16
N VAL A 260 -17.07 -11.99 7.08
CA VAL A 260 -16.61 -10.82 6.32
C VAL A 260 -17.53 -9.64 6.65
N PHE A 261 -16.95 -8.47 6.93
CA PHE A 261 -17.71 -7.28 7.32
C PHE A 261 -17.51 -6.13 6.33
N PHE A 262 -18.58 -5.38 6.10
CA PHE A 262 -18.55 -4.07 5.45
C PHE A 262 -17.71 -3.10 6.29
N GLY A 263 -16.87 -2.31 5.63
CA GLY A 263 -15.94 -1.36 6.27
C GLY A 263 -14.58 -1.96 6.64
N THR A 264 -14.44 -3.29 6.70
CA THR A 264 -13.13 -3.95 6.90
C THR A 264 -12.61 -4.60 5.61
N ILE A 265 -13.49 -5.16 4.79
CA ILE A 265 -13.11 -5.75 3.51
C ILE A 265 -12.97 -4.67 2.43
N THR A 266 -11.88 -4.71 1.67
CA THR A 266 -11.67 -3.86 0.49
C THR A 266 -12.24 -4.54 -0.76
N ALA A 267 -12.46 -3.75 -1.83
CA ALA A 267 -12.89 -4.30 -3.12
C ALA A 267 -11.88 -5.28 -3.71
N SER A 268 -10.58 -4.99 -3.59
CA SER A 268 -9.53 -5.94 -3.97
C SER A 268 -9.55 -7.20 -3.11
N GLY A 269 -9.76 -7.06 -1.80
CA GLY A 269 -9.83 -8.17 -0.85
C GLY A 269 -11.01 -9.12 -1.13
N LEU A 270 -12.20 -8.58 -1.40
CA LEU A 270 -13.37 -9.39 -1.73
C LEU A 270 -13.23 -10.07 -3.11
N LEU A 271 -12.60 -9.41 -4.09
CA LEU A 271 -12.30 -10.01 -5.39
C LEU A 271 -11.37 -11.22 -5.25
N ALA A 272 -10.36 -11.12 -4.38
CA ALA A 272 -9.42 -12.21 -4.11
C ALA A 272 -10.03 -13.34 -3.26
N LEU A 273 -10.84 -13.00 -2.26
CA LEU A 273 -11.50 -13.97 -1.37
C LEU A 273 -12.63 -14.73 -2.08
N GLY A 274 -13.33 -14.06 -2.99
CA GLY A 274 -14.61 -14.52 -3.53
C GLY A 274 -15.75 -14.39 -2.52
N GLY A 275 -16.95 -14.78 -2.96
CA GLY A 275 -18.20 -14.72 -2.18
C GLY A 275 -18.76 -16.09 -1.82
N GLY A 276 -18.05 -17.19 -2.11
CA GLY A 276 -18.56 -18.55 -1.91
C GLY A 276 -18.84 -18.92 -0.45
N ASN A 277 -18.10 -18.34 0.50
CA ASN A 277 -18.27 -18.58 1.95
C ASN A 277 -19.19 -17.56 2.64
N LEU A 278 -19.85 -16.68 1.88
CA LEU A 278 -20.82 -15.77 2.48
C LEU A 278 -22.07 -16.54 2.93
N PRO A 279 -22.60 -16.30 4.14
CA PRO A 279 -23.83 -16.94 4.61
C PRO A 279 -24.99 -16.77 3.61
N LEU A 280 -25.79 -17.82 3.40
CA LEU A 280 -26.95 -17.78 2.50
C LEU A 280 -28.21 -17.20 3.17
N THR A 281 -28.16 -16.96 4.48
CA THR A 281 -29.22 -16.35 5.28
C THR A 281 -28.64 -15.18 6.05
N ASN A 282 -29.47 -14.18 6.34
CA ASN A 282 -29.04 -13.02 7.12
C ASN A 282 -28.43 -13.47 8.47
N PRO A 283 -27.15 -13.17 8.74
CA PRO A 283 -26.46 -13.60 9.96
C PRO A 283 -26.86 -12.78 11.20
N GLY A 284 -27.61 -11.68 11.05
CA GLY A 284 -28.09 -10.85 12.15
C GLY A 284 -27.01 -10.02 12.87
N SER A 285 -25.76 -10.08 12.39
CA SER A 285 -24.65 -9.29 12.92
C SER A 285 -24.44 -8.04 12.07
N THR A 286 -24.57 -6.86 12.68
CA THR A 286 -24.50 -5.57 11.99
C THR A 286 -23.25 -5.45 11.12
N GLY A 287 -23.45 -5.13 9.84
CA GLY A 287 -22.37 -4.92 8.89
C GLY A 287 -21.77 -6.19 8.30
N GLN A 288 -22.21 -7.39 8.72
CA GLN A 288 -21.72 -8.64 8.14
C GLN A 288 -22.26 -8.82 6.71
N LEU A 289 -21.37 -9.20 5.79
CA LEU A 289 -21.74 -9.52 4.42
C LEU A 289 -22.37 -10.91 4.34
N TRP A 290 -23.41 -11.03 3.51
CA TRP A 290 -24.10 -12.29 3.26
C TRP A 290 -24.61 -12.35 1.82
N ASN A 291 -24.83 -13.56 1.30
CA ASN A 291 -25.31 -13.79 -0.05
C ASN A 291 -26.84 -13.95 -0.06
N ASN A 292 -27.53 -12.89 -0.49
CA ASN A 292 -28.98 -12.85 -0.63
C ASN A 292 -29.39 -13.23 -2.06
N GLY A 293 -29.44 -14.52 -2.36
CA GLY A 293 -29.93 -15.01 -3.65
C GLY A 293 -29.07 -14.59 -4.86
N GLY A 294 -27.76 -14.44 -4.67
CA GLY A 294 -26.79 -14.05 -5.70
C GLY A 294 -26.35 -12.59 -5.63
N VAL A 295 -26.94 -11.78 -4.75
CA VAL A 295 -26.52 -10.40 -4.48
C VAL A 295 -25.87 -10.33 -3.10
N ILE A 296 -24.74 -9.64 -2.96
CA ILE A 296 -24.11 -9.44 -1.66
C ILE A 296 -24.86 -8.35 -0.91
N SER A 297 -25.40 -8.71 0.25
CA SER A 297 -26.13 -7.83 1.14
C SER A 297 -25.36 -7.61 2.44
N ILE A 298 -25.70 -6.53 3.13
CA ILE A 298 -25.14 -6.10 4.41
C ILE A 298 -26.23 -6.30 5.46
N ALA A 299 -25.91 -7.05 6.52
CA ALA A 299 -26.82 -7.36 7.63
C ALA A 299 -27.02 -6.20 8.60
#